data_AF-A0A7S4D7C8-F1
#
_entry.id   AF-A0A7S4D7C8-F1
#
_cell.length_a   1.000
_cell.length_b   1.000
_cell.length_c   1.000
_cell.angle_alpha   90.00
_cell.angle_beta   90.00
_cell.angle_gamma   90.00
#
_symmetry.space_group_name_H-M   'P 1'
#
loop_
_entity.id
_entity.type
_entity.pdbx_description
1 polymer ?
#
loop_
_entity_poly.entity_id
_entity_poly.type
_entity_poly.pdbx_seq_one_letter_code
_entity_poly.pdbx_strand_id
1 'polypeptide(L)'
;KLAGRRGSRSARKADKPRQIASQLSVSYLFRSQLSDLVAQLARTETHYVKCLRPNNVKAPDGFNSHLILEQLRYSGVLELIRIRREAFPVRVPYAEFLRRFQALSLIRAEPGGGGGGGGG
;
A
#
# COMPACT_ATOMS: atom_id res chain seq x y z
N LYS A 1 -75.87 -26.12 -43.08
CA LYS A 1 -75.80 -25.91 -41.61
C LYS A 1 -74.54 -25.09 -41.32
N LEU A 2 -74.73 -23.90 -40.74
CA LEU A 2 -73.72 -22.87 -40.45
C LEU A 2 -72.68 -23.32 -39.41
N ALA A 3 -71.41 -22.95 -39.63
CA ALA A 3 -70.40 -22.67 -38.61
C ALA A 3 -69.36 -21.76 -39.29
N GLY A 4 -68.91 -20.63 -38.78
CA GLY A 4 -69.02 -19.95 -37.50
C GLY A 4 -67.95 -18.83 -37.56
N ARG A 5 -68.34 -17.59 -37.25
CA ARG A 5 -67.50 -16.39 -37.30
C ARG A 5 -66.21 -16.59 -36.49
N ARG A 6 -65.03 -16.46 -37.11
CA ARG A 6 -63.74 -16.35 -36.40
C ARG A 6 -63.45 -14.88 -36.12
N GLY A 7 -63.49 -14.53 -34.84
CA GLY A 7 -63.23 -13.19 -34.32
C GLY A 7 -61.81 -12.70 -34.59
N SER A 8 -61.72 -11.39 -34.80
CA SER A 8 -60.50 -10.61 -34.88
C SER A 8 -59.75 -10.66 -33.55
N ARG A 9 -58.60 -11.34 -33.52
CA ARG A 9 -57.65 -11.21 -32.39
C ARG A 9 -56.81 -9.95 -32.63
N SER A 10 -57.11 -8.91 -31.87
CA SER A 10 -56.30 -7.69 -31.78
C SER A 10 -54.86 -8.06 -31.39
N ALA A 11 -53.91 -7.68 -32.25
CA ALA A 11 -52.48 -7.91 -32.04
C ALA A 11 -52.01 -7.13 -30.81
N ARG A 12 -51.60 -7.83 -29.75
CA ARG A 12 -50.94 -7.19 -28.60
C ARG A 12 -49.60 -6.62 -29.07
N LYS A 13 -49.47 -5.29 -28.98
CA LYS A 13 -48.21 -4.57 -29.21
C LYS A 13 -47.16 -5.12 -28.23
N ALA A 14 -46.06 -5.64 -28.76
CA ALA A 14 -44.94 -6.13 -27.96
C ALA A 14 -44.34 -4.96 -27.16
N ASP A 15 -44.27 -5.13 -25.84
CA ASP A 15 -43.63 -4.17 -24.95
C ASP A 15 -42.11 -4.18 -25.23
N LYS A 16 -41.54 -3.00 -25.45
CA LYS A 16 -40.10 -2.89 -25.71
C LYS A 16 -39.37 -3.24 -24.41
N PRO A 17 -38.31 -4.06 -24.42
CA PRO A 17 -37.56 -4.35 -23.21
C PRO A 17 -37.03 -3.04 -22.64
N ARG A 18 -37.45 -2.74 -21.41
CA ARG A 18 -37.00 -1.59 -20.63
C ARG A 18 -35.48 -1.70 -20.53
N GLN A 19 -34.78 -0.82 -21.24
CA GLN A 19 -33.34 -0.65 -21.14
C GLN A 19 -32.98 -0.44 -19.66
N ILE A 20 -32.43 -1.47 -18.99
CA ILE A 20 -31.88 -1.39 -17.63
C ILE A 20 -30.51 -0.67 -17.68
N ALA A 21 -30.42 0.39 -18.48
CA ALA A 21 -29.30 1.30 -18.51
C ALA A 21 -29.64 2.47 -17.57
N SER A 22 -29.71 2.19 -16.28
CA SER A 22 -29.79 3.13 -15.14
C SER A 22 -30.37 2.32 -13.98
N GLN A 23 -29.62 1.91 -12.97
CA GLN A 23 -28.75 2.70 -12.12
C GLN A 23 -27.68 1.76 -11.56
N LEU A 24 -26.40 1.97 -11.88
CA LEU A 24 -25.32 1.30 -11.14
C LEU A 24 -25.42 1.76 -9.68
N SER A 25 -25.40 0.82 -8.73
CA SER A 25 -25.46 1.18 -7.32
C SER A 25 -24.22 1.98 -6.92
N VAL A 26 -24.37 2.87 -5.94
CA VAL A 26 -23.24 3.62 -5.37
C VAL A 26 -22.13 2.67 -4.92
N SER A 27 -22.51 1.53 -4.33
CA SER A 27 -21.58 0.48 -3.92
C SER A 27 -20.80 -0.13 -5.09
N TYR A 28 -21.44 -0.34 -6.24
CA TYR A 28 -20.75 -0.84 -7.44
C TYR A 28 -19.72 0.17 -7.95
N LEU A 29 -20.13 1.44 -8.07
CA LEU A 29 -19.24 2.51 -8.54
C LEU A 29 -18.03 2.69 -7.61
N PHE A 30 -18.26 2.74 -6.29
CA PHE A 30 -17.19 2.86 -5.30
C PHE A 30 -16.20 1.69 -5.38
N ARG A 31 -16.70 0.46 -5.51
CA ARG A 31 -15.83 -0.73 -5.65
C ARG A 31 -14.99 -0.68 -6.92
N SER A 32 -15.57 -0.26 -8.04
CA SER A 32 -14.83 -0.09 -9.31
C SER A 32 -13.71 0.93 -9.14
N GLN A 33 -14.04 2.13 -8.65
CA GLN A 33 -13.07 3.21 -8.45
C GLN A 33 -11.96 2.82 -7.46
N LEU A 34 -12.30 2.12 -6.38
CA LEU A 34 -11.32 1.62 -5.42
C LEU A 34 -10.38 0.59 -6.04
N SER A 35 -10.92 -0.32 -6.86
CA SER A 35 -10.11 -1.33 -7.57
C SER A 35 -9.11 -0.68 -8.52
N ASP A 36 -9.56 0.32 -9.28
CA ASP A 36 -8.71 1.06 -10.20
C ASP A 36 -7.59 1.81 -9.48
N LEU A 37 -7.92 2.45 -8.35
CA LEU A 37 -6.95 3.14 -7.49
C LEU A 37 -5.89 2.17 -6.93
N VAL A 38 -6.32 1.02 -6.39
CA VAL A 38 -5.38 0.00 -5.85
C VAL A 38 -4.45 -0.50 -6.96
N ALA A 39 -4.97 -0.73 -8.18
CA ALA A 39 -4.16 -1.14 -9.31
C ALA A 39 -3.14 -0.06 -9.73
N GLN A 40 -3.46 1.22 -9.58
CA GLN A 40 -2.51 2.32 -9.82
C GLN A 40 -1.41 2.35 -8.76
N LEU A 41 -1.78 2.28 -7.47
CA LEU A 41 -0.81 2.28 -6.36
C LEU A 41 0.14 1.07 -6.41
N ALA A 42 -0.33 -0.09 -6.87
CA ALA A 42 0.49 -1.29 -7.02
C ALA A 42 1.63 -1.14 -8.05
N ARG A 43 1.57 -0.12 -8.94
CA ARG A 43 2.59 0.16 -9.95
C ARG A 43 3.62 1.21 -9.52
N THR A 44 3.53 1.72 -8.29
CA THR A 44 4.43 2.76 -7.78
C THR A 44 5.21 2.27 -6.57
N GLU A 45 6.31 2.96 -6.25
CA GLU A 45 6.91 2.86 -4.93
C GLU A 45 6.02 3.59 -3.92
N THR A 46 5.46 2.86 -2.96
CA THR A 46 4.49 3.41 -2.02
C THR A 46 5.16 3.80 -0.70
N HIS A 47 4.96 5.06 -0.29
CA HIS A 47 5.33 5.54 1.03
C HIS A 47 4.09 5.64 1.93
N TYR A 48 4.19 5.13 3.16
CA TYR A 48 3.07 5.10 4.10
C TYR A 48 3.30 6.08 5.26
N VAL A 49 2.39 7.05 5.41
CA VAL A 49 2.37 7.98 6.54
C VAL A 49 1.19 7.63 7.45
N LYS A 50 1.46 7.45 8.74
CA LYS A 50 0.43 7.19 9.76
C LYS A 50 0.24 8.44 10.62
N CYS A 51 -0.94 9.03 10.54
CA CYS A 51 -1.33 10.15 11.39
C CYS A 51 -1.81 9.63 12.75
N LEU A 52 -1.37 10.26 13.84
CA LEU A 52 -1.76 9.92 15.21
C LEU A 52 -2.37 11.13 15.90
N ARG A 53 -3.47 10.93 16.62
CA ARG A 53 -4.09 11.96 17.44
C ARG A 53 -3.40 12.01 18.80
N PRO A 54 -2.76 13.12 19.20
CA PRO A 54 -1.99 13.20 20.45
C PRO A 54 -2.90 13.33 21.69
N ASN A 55 -4.08 13.93 21.55
CA ASN A 55 -5.07 14.04 22.62
C ASN A 55 -6.50 14.22 22.06
N ASN A 56 -7.52 13.93 22.87
CA ASN A 56 -8.94 14.06 22.47
C ASN A 56 -9.52 15.47 22.70
N VAL A 57 -8.91 16.26 23.58
CA VAL A 57 -9.38 17.60 23.97
C VAL A 57 -8.96 18.70 22.99
N LYS A 58 -8.20 18.35 21.94
CA LYS A 58 -7.64 19.28 20.94
C LYS A 58 -6.76 20.37 21.56
N ALA A 59 -6.14 20.08 22.70
CA ALA A 59 -5.20 21.00 23.34
C ALA A 59 -3.88 21.01 22.54
N PRO A 60 -3.29 22.19 22.27
CA PRO A 60 -1.91 22.26 21.79
C PRO A 60 -0.99 21.62 22.85
N ASP A 61 0.07 20.97 22.40
CA ASP A 61 1.08 20.28 23.24
C ASP A 61 0.56 19.21 24.21
N GLY A 62 -0.74 18.86 24.14
CA GLY A 62 -1.31 17.78 24.92
C GLY A 62 -0.90 16.42 24.36
N PHE A 63 -0.23 15.59 25.14
CA PHE A 63 0.17 14.24 24.76
C PHE A 63 -0.40 13.19 25.72
N ASN A 64 -1.29 12.34 25.21
CA ASN A 64 -1.83 11.20 25.94
C ASN A 64 -1.16 9.90 25.45
N SER A 65 -0.28 9.36 26.28
CA SER A 65 0.50 8.16 25.97
C SER A 65 -0.36 6.91 25.77
N HIS A 66 -1.42 6.74 26.55
CA HIS A 66 -2.32 5.59 26.43
C HIS A 66 -3.04 5.60 25.08
N LEU A 67 -3.63 6.75 24.71
CA LEU A 67 -4.32 6.95 23.44
C LEU A 67 -3.38 6.70 22.24
N ILE A 68 -2.14 7.18 22.31
CA ILE A 68 -1.13 6.96 21.27
C ILE A 68 -0.75 5.47 21.20
N LEU A 69 -0.54 4.81 22.34
CA LEU A 69 -0.20 3.39 22.39
C LEU A 69 -1.30 2.52 21.77
N GLU A 70 -2.56 2.81 22.06
CA GLU A 70 -3.71 2.12 21.45
C GLU A 70 -3.75 2.32 19.93
N GLN A 71 -3.57 3.56 19.46
CA GLN A 71 -3.50 3.83 18.01
C GLN A 71 -2.35 3.07 17.34
N LEU A 72 -1.17 2.99 17.98
CA LEU A 72 -0.03 2.24 17.45
C LEU A 72 -0.31 0.73 17.37
N ARG A 73 -1.07 0.18 18.33
CA ARG A 73 -1.53 -1.22 18.30
C ARG A 73 -2.53 -1.46 17.18
N TYR A 74 -3.61 -0.70 17.13
CA TYR A 74 -4.69 -0.89 16.15
C TYR A 74 -4.26 -0.59 14.71
N SER A 75 -3.32 0.34 14.51
CA SER A 75 -2.79 0.66 13.18
C SER A 75 -1.74 -0.33 12.68
N GLY A 76 -1.34 -1.31 13.49
CA GLY A 76 -0.35 -2.33 13.16
C GLY A 76 1.10 -1.81 13.12
N VAL A 77 1.38 -0.61 13.62
CA VAL A 77 2.74 -0.03 13.60
C VAL A 77 3.70 -0.86 14.45
N LEU A 78 3.25 -1.34 15.62
CA LEU A 78 4.08 -2.18 16.49
C LEU A 78 4.43 -3.52 15.83
N GLU A 79 3.47 -4.09 15.11
CA GLU A 79 3.65 -5.36 14.39
C GLU A 79 4.61 -5.18 13.20
N LEU A 80 4.47 -4.08 12.46
CA LEU A 80 5.39 -3.72 11.39
C LEU A 80 6.84 -3.57 11.92
N ILE A 81 7.01 -2.92 13.08
CA ILE A 81 8.33 -2.79 13.72
C ILE A 81 8.88 -4.18 14.07
N ARG A 82 8.07 -5.07 14.65
CA ARG A 82 8.46 -6.44 15.00
C ARG A 82 8.99 -7.20 13.77
N ILE A 83 8.18 -7.26 12.70
CA ILE A 83 8.54 -7.95 11.45
C ILE A 83 9.82 -7.35 10.85
N ARG A 84 9.93 -6.01 10.81
CA ARG A 84 11.13 -5.36 10.27
C ARG A 84 12.39 -5.70 11.05
N ARG A 85 12.31 -5.81 12.37
CA ARG A 85 13.47 -6.18 13.22
C ARG A 85 13.97 -7.59 12.91
N GLU A 86 13.06 -8.52 12.64
CA GLU A 86 13.39 -9.91 12.26
C GLU A 86 13.99 -10.00 10.84
N ALA A 87 13.77 -8.98 10.00
CA ALA A 87 14.19 -8.95 8.61
C ALA A 87 15.53 -8.24 8.32
N PHE A 88 16.30 -7.86 9.35
CA PHE A 88 17.55 -7.09 9.21
C PHE A 88 17.38 -5.82 8.35
N PRO A 89 16.67 -4.79 8.86
CA PRO A 89 16.18 -3.68 8.06
C PRO A 89 17.28 -2.71 7.63
N VAL A 90 18.45 -2.75 8.29
CA VAL A 90 19.61 -1.92 7.96
C VAL A 90 20.49 -2.68 6.98
N ARG A 91 20.59 -2.18 5.74
CA ARG A 91 21.46 -2.71 4.69
C ARG A 91 22.44 -1.62 4.27
N VAL A 92 23.71 -1.85 4.54
CA VAL A 92 24.79 -0.89 4.22
C VAL A 92 25.62 -1.47 3.07
N PRO A 93 25.87 -0.73 1.98
CA PRO A 93 26.77 -1.17 0.92
C PRO A 93 28.17 -1.47 1.46
N TYR A 94 28.85 -2.46 0.88
CA TYR A 94 30.15 -2.92 1.37
C TYR A 94 31.21 -1.82 1.48
N ALA A 95 31.31 -0.95 0.47
CA ALA A 95 32.27 0.16 0.49
C ALA A 95 32.01 1.14 1.65
N GLU A 96 30.74 1.44 1.94
CA GLU A 96 30.38 2.30 3.07
C GLU A 96 30.65 1.60 4.41
N PHE A 97 30.35 0.29 4.49
CA PHE A 97 30.64 -0.51 5.68
C PHE A 97 32.14 -0.53 5.99
N LEU A 98 32.99 -0.84 5.00
CA LEU A 98 34.44 -0.82 5.17
C LEU A 98 34.93 0.56 5.59
N ARG A 99 34.55 1.61 4.86
CA ARG A 99 34.97 2.99 5.19
C ARG A 99 34.60 3.38 6.62
N ARG A 100 33.45 2.91 7.11
CA ARG A 100 32.96 3.23 8.47
C ARG A 100 33.61 2.39 9.57
N PHE A 101 33.91 1.11 9.31
CA PHE A 101 34.30 0.15 10.34
C PHE A 101 35.72 -0.41 10.19
N GLN A 102 36.50 0.04 9.20
CA GLN A 102 37.89 -0.40 9.00
C GLN A 102 38.76 -0.16 10.24
N ALA A 103 38.57 0.94 10.98
CA ALA A 103 39.33 1.20 12.20
C ALA A 103 39.09 0.17 13.32
N LEU A 104 37.97 -0.56 13.28
CA LEU A 104 37.67 -1.65 14.21
C LEU A 104 38.26 -2.99 13.76
N SER A 105 38.75 -3.08 12.52
CA SER A 105 39.41 -4.30 12.05
C SER A 105 40.77 -4.42 12.71
N LEU A 106 40.92 -5.40 13.60
CA LEU A 106 42.18 -5.76 14.27
C LEU A 106 43.23 -6.36 13.32
N ILE A 107 42.99 -6.31 12.01
CA ILE A 107 44.00 -6.67 11.02
C ILE A 107 45.02 -5.54 11.06
N ARG A 108 46.05 -5.69 11.90
CA ARG A 108 47.34 -5.07 11.67
C ARG A 108 47.74 -5.45 10.26
N ALA A 109 47.58 -4.53 9.32
CA ALA A 109 48.41 -4.54 8.14
C ALA A 109 49.83 -4.31 8.67
N GLU A 110 50.59 -5.40 8.84
CA GLU A 110 52.03 -5.29 9.00
C GLU A 110 52.54 -4.41 7.85
N PRO A 111 53.30 -3.33 8.13
CA PRO A 111 53.92 -2.52 7.10
C PRO A 111 55.07 -3.33 6.47
N GLY A 112 54.72 -4.29 5.62
CA GLY A 112 55.65 -5.12 4.88
C GLY A 112 55.55 -4.86 3.39
N GLY A 113 56.50 -4.07 2.86
CA GLY A 113 56.82 -4.04 1.42
C GLY A 113 56.63 -2.68 0.76
N GLY A 114 57.58 -1.77 0.99
CA GLY A 114 57.81 -0.66 0.07
C GLY A 114 58.22 -1.19 -1.30
N GLY A 115 57.24 -1.30 -2.20
CA GLY A 115 57.49 -1.44 -3.63
C GLY A 115 57.99 -0.11 -4.17
N GLY A 116 59.31 0.02 -4.25
CA GLY A 116 59.96 1.12 -4.95
C GLY A 116 59.54 1.10 -6.42
N GLY A 117 58.93 2.20 -6.86
CA GLY A 117 58.91 2.55 -8.28
C GLY A 117 60.32 2.94 -8.72
N GLY A 118 60.75 2.42 -9.87
CA GLY A 118 62.02 2.78 -10.49
C GLY A 118 62.15 2.22 -11.90
N GLY A 119 61.81 3.06 -12.88
CA GLY A 119 62.45 3.18 -14.21
C GLY A 119 62.50 1.99 -15.17
N GLY A 120 62.00 2.21 -16.39
CA GLY A 120 62.21 1.35 -17.57
C GLY A 120 61.07 1.45 -18.56
#